data_AF-A0A841RAU0-F1
#
_entry.id   AF-A0A841RAU0-F1
#
_cell.length_a   1.000
_cell.length_b   1.000
_cell.length_c   1.000
_cell.angle_alpha   90.00
_cell.angle_beta   90.00
_cell.angle_gamma   90.00
#
_symmetry.space_group_name_H-M   'P 1'
#
loop_
_entity.id
_entity.type
_entity.pdbx_description
1 polymer ?
#
loop_
_entity_poly.entity_id
_entity_poly.type
_entity_poly.pdbx_seq_one_letter_code
_entity_poly.pdbx_strand_id
1 'polypeptide(L)'
;MSDEHKKMISEISSVLKKLDLESLAFIREQAGVLLYNMEVRERNKENRELSQQNESLIHNSPEKDQAIYFEQLKNGKFFNLCIGKEHIFMDYKEIKALLKIASAAENPSQGALRLYNWFKRERKDVLIDAHIGSASHRALLSIYRELLDTFD
;
A
#
# COMPACT_ATOMS: atom_id res chain seq x y z
N MET A 1 -19.17 18.16 13.44
CA MET A 1 -18.03 17.70 14.27
C MET A 1 -18.53 17.47 15.69
N SER A 2 -18.41 16.26 16.24
CA SER A 2 -18.80 15.97 17.63
C SER A 2 -17.86 16.66 18.63
N ASP A 3 -18.30 16.84 19.88
CA ASP A 3 -17.47 17.47 20.92
C ASP A 3 -16.25 16.62 21.29
N GLU A 4 -16.35 15.29 21.18
CA GLU A 4 -15.20 14.37 21.28
C GLU A 4 -14.16 14.63 20.18
N HIS A 5 -14.60 14.90 18.95
CA HIS A 5 -13.68 15.16 17.84
C HIS A 5 -12.91 16.47 18.04
N LYS A 6 -13.58 17.52 18.55
CA LYS A 6 -12.94 18.79 18.91
C LYS A 6 -11.93 18.62 20.06
N LYS A 7 -12.29 17.82 21.08
CA LYS A 7 -11.41 17.52 22.21
C LYS A 7 -10.12 16.83 21.74
N MET A 8 -10.26 15.81 20.89
CA MET A 8 -9.12 15.06 20.35
C MET A 8 -8.17 15.96 19.53
N ILE A 9 -8.72 16.87 18.71
CA ILE A 9 -7.92 17.84 17.95
C ILE A 9 -7.12 18.76 18.88
N SER A 10 -7.75 19.22 19.97
CA SER A 10 -7.08 20.06 20.97
C SER A 10 -5.93 19.32 21.66
N GLU A 11 -6.15 18.08 22.06
CA GLU A 11 -5.13 17.23 22.70
C GLU A 11 -3.94 16.98 21.76
N ILE A 12 -4.20 16.59 20.50
CA ILE A 12 -3.17 16.40 19.48
C ILE A 12 -2.39 17.71 19.26
N SER A 13 -3.09 18.83 19.10
CA SER A 13 -2.47 20.14 18.88
C SER A 13 -1.54 20.55 20.02
N SER A 14 -1.88 20.20 21.26
CA SER A 14 -1.03 20.43 22.44
C SER A 14 0.27 19.62 22.39
N VAL A 15 0.21 18.38 21.90
CA VAL A 15 1.39 17.52 21.73
C VAL A 15 2.27 18.02 20.59
N LEU A 16 1.69 18.35 19.43
CA LEU A 16 2.45 18.82 18.26
C LEU A 16 3.29 20.06 18.56
N LYS A 17 2.79 20.99 19.39
CA LYS A 17 3.53 22.19 19.81
C LYS A 17 4.85 21.91 20.54
N LYS A 18 5.04 20.71 21.07
CA LYS A 18 6.24 20.32 21.84
C LYS A 18 7.25 19.54 21.00
N LEU A 19 6.91 19.18 19.77
CA LEU A 19 7.75 18.40 18.88
C LEU A 19 8.72 19.30 18.11
N ASP A 20 9.89 18.75 17.78
CA ASP A 20 10.84 19.39 16.88
C ASP A 20 10.39 19.31 15.42
N LEU A 21 11.12 20.00 14.54
CA LEU A 21 10.78 20.12 13.13
C LEU A 21 10.84 18.77 12.39
N GLU A 22 11.80 17.89 12.76
CA GLU A 22 11.95 16.57 12.15
C GLU A 22 10.76 15.66 12.50
N SER A 23 10.38 15.66 13.77
CA SER A 23 9.21 14.94 14.28
C SER A 23 7.91 15.48 13.68
N LEU A 24 7.78 16.79 13.49
CA LEU A 24 6.63 17.41 12.83
C LEU A 24 6.54 17.05 11.35
N ALA A 25 7.68 16.99 10.65
CA ALA A 25 7.73 16.56 9.25
C ALA A 25 7.26 15.10 9.12
N PHE A 26 7.71 14.22 10.01
CA PHE A 26 7.23 12.85 10.08
C PHE A 26 5.71 12.80 10.31
N ILE A 27 5.18 13.51 11.30
CA ILE A 27 3.73 13.52 11.56
C ILE A 27 2.92 14.05 10.36
N ARG A 28 3.43 15.05 9.63
CA ARG A 28 2.80 15.56 8.42
C ARG A 28 2.71 14.49 7.33
N GLU A 29 3.80 13.75 7.11
CA GLU A 29 3.85 12.63 6.17
C GLU A 29 2.83 11.55 6.58
N GLN A 30 2.82 11.16 7.86
CA GLN A 30 1.87 10.18 8.39
C GLN A 30 0.41 10.64 8.24
N ALA A 31 0.13 11.93 8.43
CA ALA A 31 -1.21 12.48 8.21
C ALA A 31 -1.65 12.42 6.74
N GLY A 32 -0.73 12.64 5.80
CA GLY A 32 -0.98 12.48 4.37
C GLY A 32 -1.34 11.04 4.00
N VAL A 33 -0.56 10.07 4.49
CA VAL A 33 -0.84 8.63 4.31
C VAL A 33 -2.20 8.25 4.87
N LEU A 34 -2.57 8.76 6.05
CA LEU A 34 -3.89 8.51 6.64
C LEU A 34 -5.03 9.06 5.78
N LEU A 35 -4.88 10.28 5.25
CA LEU A 35 -5.89 10.89 4.39
C LEU A 35 -6.08 10.13 3.08
N TYR A 36 -4.97 9.77 2.42
CA TYR A 36 -5.01 8.97 1.20
C TYR A 36 -5.68 7.60 1.45
N ASN A 37 -5.29 6.91 2.53
CA ASN A 37 -5.91 5.64 2.91
C ASN A 37 -7.41 5.78 3.19
N MET A 38 -7.85 6.88 3.80
CA MET A 38 -9.27 7.17 4.00
C MET A 38 -9.99 7.34 2.66
N GLU A 39 -9.43 8.10 1.72
CA GLU A 39 -9.99 8.28 0.38
C GLU A 39 -10.08 6.97 -0.42
N VAL A 40 -9.02 6.16 -0.37
CA VAL A 40 -8.98 4.84 -1.00
C VAL A 40 -10.03 3.91 -0.38
N ARG A 41 -10.19 3.91 0.96
CA ARG A 41 -11.21 3.11 1.64
C ARG A 41 -12.62 3.50 1.26
N GLU A 42 -12.94 4.78 1.18
CA GLU A 42 -14.27 5.24 0.76
C GLU A 42 -14.56 4.87 -0.70
N ARG A 43 -13.59 5.08 -1.61
CA ARG A 43 -13.71 4.65 -3.02
C ARG A 43 -13.95 3.13 -3.15
N ASN A 44 -13.32 2.34 -2.29
CA ASN A 44 -13.47 0.88 -2.31
C ASN A 44 -14.74 0.38 -1.61
N LYS A 45 -15.32 1.17 -0.71
CA LYS A 45 -16.58 0.85 -0.04
C LYS A 45 -17.75 0.86 -1.02
N GLU A 46 -17.79 1.85 -1.91
CA GLU A 46 -18.77 1.93 -3.01
C GLU A 46 -18.72 0.70 -3.94
N ASN A 47 -17.53 0.15 -4.18
CA ASN A 47 -17.34 -1.06 -4.99
C ASN A 47 -17.70 -2.37 -4.28
N ARG A 48 -17.65 -2.40 -2.93
CA ARG A 48 -17.97 -3.59 -2.14
C ARG A 48 -19.48 -3.84 -2.06
N GLU A 49 -20.29 -2.78 -1.99
CA GLU A 49 -21.76 -2.90 -1.96
C GLU A 49 -22.31 -3.47 -3.28
N LEU A 50 -21.65 -3.21 -4.42
CA LEU A 50 -21.98 -3.77 -5.73
C LEU A 50 -21.55 -5.24 -5.92
N SER A 51 -20.57 -5.71 -5.14
CA SER A 51 -19.96 -7.03 -5.33
C SER A 51 -20.68 -8.14 -4.54
N GLN A 52 -21.42 -7.81 -3.47
CA GLN A 52 -22.14 -8.79 -2.65
C GLN A 52 -23.39 -9.39 -3.32
N GLN A 53 -23.85 -8.86 -4.47
CA GLN A 53 -25.00 -9.40 -5.20
C GLN A 53 -24.65 -10.39 -6.33
N ASN A 54 -23.37 -10.56 -6.69
CA ASN A 54 -22.97 -11.29 -7.91
C ASN A 54 -22.01 -12.47 -7.66
N GLU A 55 -22.02 -13.09 -6.47
CA GLU A 55 -21.10 -14.21 -6.17
C GLU A 55 -21.49 -15.56 -6.82
N SER A 56 -22.55 -15.65 -7.62
CA SER A 56 -23.00 -16.94 -8.18
C SER A 56 -22.72 -17.18 -9.66
N LEU A 57 -22.13 -16.25 -10.42
CA LEU A 57 -21.96 -16.45 -11.86
C LEU A 57 -20.66 -15.83 -12.39
N ILE A 58 -19.89 -16.68 -13.09
CA ILE A 58 -18.92 -16.34 -14.17
C ILE A 58 -17.43 -16.32 -13.74
N HIS A 59 -16.85 -17.53 -13.81
CA HIS A 59 -15.51 -17.73 -14.35
C HIS A 59 -15.39 -17.04 -15.72
N ASN A 60 -14.29 -16.31 -15.93
CA ASN A 60 -13.94 -15.46 -17.08
C ASN A 60 -14.49 -14.03 -17.05
N SER A 61 -13.78 -13.17 -16.31
CA SER A 61 -13.76 -11.71 -16.53
C SER A 61 -12.35 -11.19 -16.25
N PRO A 62 -11.89 -10.16 -16.98
CA PRO A 62 -10.51 -9.67 -16.91
C PRO A 62 -10.19 -9.24 -15.48
N GLU A 63 -9.00 -9.62 -14.99
CA GLU A 63 -8.47 -9.31 -13.65
C GLU A 63 -8.91 -7.92 -13.19
N LYS A 64 -9.95 -7.90 -12.34
CA LYS A 64 -10.39 -6.68 -11.64
C LYS A 64 -9.20 -6.17 -10.86
N ASP A 65 -8.93 -4.86 -10.95
CA ASP A 65 -7.89 -4.17 -10.18
C ASP A 65 -7.98 -4.58 -8.71
N GLN A 66 -7.11 -5.52 -8.32
CA GLN A 66 -6.97 -5.91 -6.93
C GLN A 66 -6.37 -4.72 -6.19
N ALA A 67 -6.98 -4.33 -5.07
CA ALA A 67 -6.44 -3.28 -4.22
C ALA A 67 -5.04 -3.71 -3.75
N ILE A 68 -4.04 -2.91 -4.10
CA ILE A 68 -2.64 -3.12 -3.76
C ILE A 68 -2.17 -1.91 -2.98
N TYR A 69 -1.70 -2.14 -1.76
CA TYR A 69 -1.23 -1.09 -0.86
C TYR A 69 -0.28 -1.66 0.20
N PHE A 70 0.48 -0.78 0.86
CA PHE A 70 1.30 -1.15 2.01
C PHE A 70 0.65 -0.70 3.32
N GLU A 71 0.47 -1.64 4.25
CA GLU A 71 0.02 -1.34 5.60
C GLU A 71 1.19 -1.43 6.58
N GLN A 72 1.55 -0.33 7.24
CA GLN A 72 2.58 -0.35 8.27
C GLN A 72 2.03 -0.92 9.58
N LEU A 73 2.74 -1.90 10.15
CA LEU A 73 2.36 -2.55 11.40
C LEU A 73 2.93 -1.80 12.62
N LYS A 74 2.35 -2.07 13.80
CA LYS A 74 2.76 -1.42 15.07
C LYS A 74 4.28 -1.53 15.27
N ASN A 75 4.90 -0.39 15.59
CA ASN A 75 6.35 -0.15 15.77
C ASN A 75 7.15 0.16 14.48
N GLY A 76 6.51 0.28 13.32
CA GLY A 76 7.11 0.85 12.10
C GLY A 76 8.20 0.02 11.41
N LYS A 77 8.57 -1.14 11.98
CA LYS A 77 9.63 -2.02 11.48
C LYS A 77 9.15 -3.03 10.43
N PHE A 78 7.84 -3.23 10.34
CA PHE A 78 7.22 -4.25 9.49
C PHE A 78 6.02 -3.67 8.76
N PHE A 79 5.75 -4.24 7.59
CA PHE A 79 4.73 -3.83 6.65
C PHE A 79 4.00 -5.06 6.15
N ASN A 80 2.71 -4.94 5.84
CA ASN A 80 2.02 -5.88 4.99
C ASN A 80 1.96 -5.31 3.58
N LEU A 81 2.43 -6.06 2.59
CA LEU A 81 2.05 -5.88 1.20
C LEU A 81 0.69 -6.54 1.00
N CYS A 82 -0.36 -5.74 0.92
CA CYS A 82 -1.72 -6.19 0.72
C CYS A 82 -1.97 -6.30 -0.79
N ILE A 83 -2.34 -7.50 -1.27
CA ILE A 83 -2.70 -7.75 -2.68
C ILE A 83 -4.04 -8.49 -2.69
N GLY A 84 -5.13 -7.76 -2.88
CA GLY A 84 -6.48 -8.34 -2.81
C GLY A 84 -6.81 -8.86 -1.41
N LYS A 85 -6.83 -10.18 -1.23
CA LYS A 85 -7.06 -10.84 0.07
C LYS A 85 -5.76 -11.28 0.75
N GLU A 86 -4.66 -11.28 0.02
CA GLU A 86 -3.37 -11.74 0.52
C GLU A 86 -2.67 -10.61 1.25
N HIS A 87 -2.18 -10.89 2.45
CA HIS A 87 -1.47 -9.96 3.30
C HIS A 87 -0.09 -10.53 3.55
N ILE A 88 0.90 -10.03 2.81
CA ILE A 88 2.23 -10.60 2.83
C ILE A 88 3.14 -9.75 3.71
N PHE A 89 3.65 -10.34 4.78
CA PHE A 89 4.51 -9.64 5.72
C PHE A 89 5.89 -9.32 5.10
N MET A 90 6.36 -8.12 5.34
CA MET A 90 7.58 -7.53 4.79
C MET A 90 8.32 -6.75 5.89
N ASP A 91 9.63 -6.87 5.97
CA ASP A 91 10.46 -6.04 6.84
C ASP A 91 10.89 -4.73 6.16
N TYR A 92 11.42 -3.79 6.95
CA TYR A 92 11.90 -2.51 6.43
C TYR A 92 13.03 -2.62 5.40
N LYS A 93 13.91 -3.63 5.51
CA LYS A 93 15.01 -3.83 4.54
C LYS A 93 14.46 -4.28 3.20
N GLU A 94 13.45 -5.13 3.20
CA GLU A 94 12.75 -5.59 2.00
C GLU A 94 12.05 -4.42 1.32
N ILE A 95 11.28 -3.61 2.05
CA ILE A 95 10.65 -2.40 1.50
C ILE A 95 11.70 -1.46 0.89
N LYS A 96 12.80 -1.19 1.60
CA LYS A 96 13.88 -0.34 1.08
C LYS A 96 14.55 -0.93 -0.17
N ALA A 97 14.69 -2.25 -0.26
CA ALA A 97 15.21 -2.92 -1.44
C ALA A 97 14.26 -2.77 -2.63
N LEU A 98 12.95 -2.96 -2.41
CA LEU A 98 11.92 -2.77 -3.43
C LEU A 98 11.86 -1.32 -3.91
N LEU A 99 11.87 -0.35 -2.99
CA LEU A 99 11.87 1.07 -3.31
C LEU A 99 13.09 1.44 -4.15
N LYS A 100 14.30 0.99 -3.77
CA LYS A 100 15.52 1.21 -4.54
C LYS A 100 15.42 0.65 -5.96
N ILE A 101 14.73 -0.47 -6.15
CA ILE A 101 14.51 -1.06 -7.47
C ILE A 101 13.53 -0.22 -8.28
N ALA A 102 12.45 0.25 -7.65
CA ALA A 102 11.44 1.09 -8.26
C ALA A 102 12.02 2.44 -8.68
N SER A 103 12.69 3.16 -7.78
CA SER A 103 13.25 4.49 -8.06
C SER A 103 14.40 4.48 -9.07
N ALA A 104 15.13 3.36 -9.20
CA ALA A 104 16.17 3.19 -10.22
C ALA A 104 15.63 2.79 -11.60
N ALA A 105 14.31 2.63 -11.78
CA ALA A 105 13.71 2.27 -13.06
C ALA A 105 13.41 3.53 -13.88
N GLU A 106 13.71 3.48 -15.18
CA GLU A 106 13.46 4.58 -16.11
C GLU A 106 11.99 4.68 -16.52
N ASN A 107 11.26 3.57 -16.43
CA ASN A 107 9.85 3.49 -16.77
C ASN A 107 9.13 2.39 -15.96
N PRO A 108 7.78 2.46 -15.86
CA PRO A 108 7.01 1.51 -15.07
C PRO A 108 7.16 0.04 -15.49
N SER A 109 7.29 -0.24 -16.79
CA SER A 109 7.47 -1.61 -17.29
C SER A 109 8.81 -2.21 -16.86
N GLN A 110 9.87 -1.41 -16.89
CA GLN A 110 11.18 -1.81 -16.38
C GLN A 110 11.14 -2.02 -14.86
N GLY A 111 10.45 -1.15 -14.13
CA GLY A 111 10.22 -1.27 -12.68
C GLY A 111 9.52 -2.58 -12.33
N ALA A 112 8.38 -2.86 -12.96
CA ALA A 112 7.62 -4.10 -12.77
C ALA A 112 8.44 -5.36 -13.05
N LEU A 113 9.22 -5.36 -14.14
CA LEU A 113 10.12 -6.47 -14.48
C LEU A 113 11.19 -6.69 -13.41
N ARG A 114 11.81 -5.62 -12.92
CA ARG A 114 12.85 -5.72 -11.88
C ARG A 114 12.26 -6.18 -10.54
N LEU A 115 11.06 -5.70 -10.18
CA LEU A 115 10.33 -6.17 -8.99
C LEU A 115 9.99 -7.66 -9.11
N TYR A 116 9.48 -8.12 -10.25
CA TYR A 116 9.21 -9.54 -10.48
C TYR A 116 10.46 -10.40 -10.29
N ASN A 117 11.60 -9.98 -10.85
CA ASN A 117 12.86 -10.71 -10.70
C ASN A 117 13.35 -10.73 -9.25
N TRP A 118 13.13 -9.65 -8.50
CA TRP A 118 13.45 -9.61 -7.08
C TRP A 118 12.56 -10.56 -6.28
N PHE A 119 11.24 -10.51 -6.46
CA PHE A 119 10.30 -11.43 -5.79
C PHE A 119 10.61 -12.88 -6.14
N LYS A 120 10.91 -13.17 -7.41
CA LYS A 120 11.31 -14.52 -7.83
C LYS A 120 12.58 -15.03 -7.13
N ARG A 121 13.47 -14.15 -6.67
CA ARG A 121 14.71 -14.52 -5.99
C ARG A 121 14.56 -14.57 -4.47
N GLU A 122 14.00 -13.51 -3.88
CA GLU A 122 13.98 -13.31 -2.42
C GLU A 122 12.66 -13.74 -1.77
N ARG A 123 11.53 -13.58 -2.48
CA ARG A 123 10.17 -13.68 -1.92
C ARG A 123 9.19 -14.31 -2.90
N LYS A 124 9.45 -15.58 -3.26
CA LYS A 124 8.63 -16.33 -4.23
C LYS A 124 7.20 -16.53 -3.75
N ASP A 125 6.99 -16.55 -2.43
CA ASP A 125 5.69 -16.60 -1.77
C ASP A 125 4.77 -15.48 -2.28
N VAL A 126 5.28 -14.25 -2.43
CA VAL A 126 4.52 -13.12 -2.99
C VAL A 126 3.93 -13.45 -4.36
N LEU A 127 4.70 -14.11 -5.23
CA LEU A 127 4.25 -14.44 -6.58
C LEU A 127 3.25 -15.59 -6.59
N ILE A 128 3.41 -16.56 -5.69
CA ILE A 128 2.56 -17.74 -5.61
C ILE A 128 1.21 -17.37 -4.99
N ASP A 129 1.22 -16.75 -3.82
CA ASP A 129 0.01 -16.46 -3.05
C ASP A 129 -0.86 -15.42 -3.77
N ALA A 130 -0.23 -14.38 -4.35
CA ALA A 130 -0.93 -13.38 -5.16
C ALA A 130 -1.16 -13.81 -6.62
N HIS A 131 -0.84 -15.05 -6.99
CA HIS A 131 -1.05 -15.61 -8.33
C HIS A 131 -0.38 -14.80 -9.48
N ILE A 132 0.76 -14.17 -9.21
CA ILE A 132 1.51 -13.34 -10.16
C ILE A 132 2.43 -14.23 -11.01
N GLY A 133 1.91 -14.66 -12.16
CA GLY A 133 2.62 -15.60 -13.04
C GLY A 133 3.73 -15.00 -13.91
N SER A 134 3.73 -13.68 -14.15
CA SER A 134 4.66 -13.05 -15.12
C SER A 134 5.05 -11.62 -14.76
N ALA A 135 6.16 -11.16 -15.35
CA ALA A 135 6.65 -9.78 -15.20
C ALA A 135 5.72 -8.70 -15.77
N SER A 136 4.81 -9.08 -16.67
CA SER A 136 3.79 -8.18 -17.26
C SER A 136 2.49 -8.13 -16.45
N HIS A 137 2.41 -8.86 -15.33
CA HIS A 137 1.21 -8.88 -14.50
C HIS A 137 0.94 -7.49 -13.92
N ARG A 138 -0.32 -7.04 -14.00
CA ARG A 138 -0.70 -5.67 -13.62
C ARG A 138 -0.42 -5.35 -12.16
N ALA A 139 -0.52 -6.35 -11.28
CA ALA A 139 -0.18 -6.20 -9.87
C ALA A 139 1.22 -5.62 -9.64
N LEU A 140 2.22 -6.00 -10.44
CA LEU A 140 3.58 -5.49 -10.30
C LEU A 140 3.70 -4.00 -10.65
N LEU A 141 2.91 -3.53 -11.62
CA LEU A 141 2.83 -2.11 -11.94
C LEU A 141 2.14 -1.32 -10.83
N SER A 142 1.12 -1.90 -10.20
CA SER A 142 0.47 -1.28 -9.04
C SER A 142 1.41 -1.23 -7.83
N ILE A 143 2.12 -2.33 -7.53
CA ILE A 143 3.14 -2.36 -6.47
C ILE A 143 4.23 -1.32 -6.74
N TYR A 144 4.71 -1.23 -7.98
CA TYR A 144 5.69 -0.23 -8.38
C TYR A 144 5.23 1.19 -8.11
N ARG A 145 4.00 1.54 -8.52
CA ARG A 145 3.44 2.87 -8.31
C ARG A 145 3.23 3.16 -6.84
N GLU A 146 2.67 2.21 -6.11
CA GLU A 146 2.41 2.35 -4.68
C GLU A 146 3.71 2.53 -3.87
N LEU A 147 4.77 1.80 -4.22
CA LEU A 147 6.08 1.96 -3.58
C LEU A 147 6.61 3.39 -3.71
N LEU A 148 6.50 3.97 -4.92
CA LEU A 148 6.95 5.34 -5.15
C LEU A 148 6.04 6.35 -4.47
N ASP A 149 4.72 6.19 -4.58
CA ASP A 149 3.75 7.13 -4.00
C ASP A 149 3.79 7.14 -2.46
N THR A 150 4.10 6.00 -1.85
CA THR A 150 4.11 5.85 -0.39
C THR A 150 5.46 6.18 0.25
N PHE A 151 6.58 5.94 -0.45
CA PHE A 151 7.91 5.95 0.19
C PHE A 151 9.01 6.75 -0.54
N ASP A 152 8.75 7.34 -1.71
CA ASP A 152 9.69 8.23 -2.44
C ASP A 152 9.44 9.71 -2.10
#